data_AF-A0A842QQV9-F1
#
_entry.id   AF-A0A842QQV9-F1
#
_cell.length_a   1.000
_cell.length_b   1.000
_cell.length_c   1.000
_cell.angle_alpha   90.00
_cell.angle_beta   90.00
_cell.angle_gamma   90.00
#
_symmetry.space_group_name_H-M   'P 1'
#
loop_
_entity.id
_entity.type
_entity.pdbx_description
1 polymer ?
#
loop_
_entity_poly.entity_id
_entity_poly.type
_entity_poly.pdbx_seq_one_letter_code
_entity_poly.pdbx_strand_id
1 'polypeptide(L)'
;MAMRRHKPVSISKIEKTRYQGHHTICQFMRDIYAMTDNEEIKMKCRIGMSMAKSMHERLKKYRKIMDGRIVAKIEGDIVTLEKKHIPE
;
A
#
# COMPACT_ATOMS: atom_id res chain seq x y z
N MET A 1 25.33 4.17 5.09
CA MET A 1 24.83 2.79 5.35
C MET A 1 23.82 2.42 4.27
N ALA A 2 24.07 1.36 3.49
CA ALA A 2 23.10 0.87 2.51
C ALA A 2 21.98 0.11 3.24
N MET A 3 20.74 0.59 3.15
CA MET A 3 19.59 -0.10 3.74
C MET A 3 19.39 -1.46 3.06
N ARG A 4 19.44 -2.56 3.83
CA ARG A 4 19.12 -3.91 3.33
C ARG A 4 17.66 -3.93 2.90
N ARG A 5 17.40 -4.16 1.60
CA ARG A 5 16.04 -4.34 1.08
C ARG A 5 15.50 -5.67 1.59
N HIS A 6 14.58 -5.63 2.55
CA HIS A 6 13.83 -6.82 2.96
C HIS A 6 12.91 -7.28 1.81
N LYS A 7 12.87 -8.59 1.56
CA LYS A 7 11.92 -9.16 0.61
C LYS A 7 10.49 -8.97 1.13
N PRO A 8 9.51 -8.65 0.27
CA PRO A 8 8.12 -8.57 0.68
C PRO A 8 7.64 -9.91 1.24
N VAL A 9 6.76 -9.84 2.24
CA VAL A 9 6.11 -11.01 2.84
C VAL A 9 5.13 -11.63 1.82
N SER A 10 5.03 -12.96 1.78
CA SER A 10 4.09 -13.65 0.88
C SER A 10 2.62 -13.39 1.26
N ILE A 11 1.75 -13.34 0.25
CA ILE A 11 0.30 -13.10 0.44
C ILE A 11 -0.31 -14.11 1.41
N SER A 12 0.00 -15.40 1.26
CA SER A 12 -0.49 -16.46 2.16
C SER A 12 -0.12 -16.19 3.64
N LYS A 13 1.07 -15.63 3.90
CA LYS A 13 1.49 -15.32 5.28
C LYS A 13 0.77 -14.09 5.82
N ILE A 14 0.47 -13.11 4.96
CA ILE A 14 -0.35 -11.94 5.30
C ILE A 14 -1.78 -12.40 5.65
N GLU A 15 -2.37 -13.27 4.84
CA GLU A 15 -3.72 -13.81 5.02
C GLU A 15 -3.86 -14.63 6.30
N LYS A 16 -2.86 -15.44 6.66
CA LYS A 16 -2.83 -16.18 7.94
C LYS A 16 -2.85 -15.27 9.16
N THR A 17 -2.28 -14.07 9.04
CA THR A 17 -2.28 -13.06 10.12
C THR A 17 -3.44 -12.07 10.02
N ARG A 18 -4.39 -12.30 9.10
CA ARG A 18 -5.50 -11.38 8.85
C ARG A 18 -6.49 -11.47 10.01
N TYR A 19 -6.38 -10.50 10.92
CA TYR A 19 -7.27 -10.37 12.07
C TYR A 19 -8.68 -9.99 11.60
N GLN A 20 -9.71 -10.73 12.00
CA GLN A 20 -11.08 -10.53 11.52
C GLN A 20 -11.83 -9.36 12.19
N GLY A 21 -11.34 -8.84 13.32
CA GLY A 21 -12.06 -7.83 14.12
C GLY A 21 -11.76 -6.36 13.81
N HIS A 22 -10.55 -6.01 13.36
CA HIS A 22 -10.17 -4.63 13.06
C HIS A 22 -9.72 -4.50 11.60
N HIS A 23 -10.55 -3.86 10.77
CA HIS A 23 -10.32 -3.77 9.33
C HIS A 23 -9.09 -2.92 8.94
N THR A 24 -8.53 -2.14 9.88
CA THR A 24 -7.31 -1.33 9.63
C THR A 24 -6.47 -1.18 10.90
N ILE A 25 -5.15 -1.01 10.74
CA ILE A 25 -4.23 -0.63 11.83
C ILE A 25 -4.70 0.64 12.55
N CYS A 26 -5.26 1.61 11.82
CA CYS A 26 -5.80 2.85 12.38
C CYS A 26 -7.04 2.64 13.25
N GLN A 27 -7.84 1.59 13.00
CA GLN A 27 -8.96 1.23 13.88
C GLN A 27 -8.41 0.63 15.17
N PHE A 28 -7.52 -0.36 15.06
CA PHE A 28 -6.90 -1.00 16.22
C PHE A 28 -6.20 0.01 17.15
N MET A 29 -5.46 0.98 16.60
CA MET A 29 -4.82 2.03 17.39
C MET A 29 -5.82 3.00 18.03
N ARG A 30 -6.99 3.25 17.42
CA ARG A 30 -8.06 4.06 18.04
C ARG A 30 -8.68 3.35 19.22
N ASP A 31 -8.86 2.05 19.11
CA ASP A 31 -9.44 1.24 20.17
C ASP A 31 -8.49 1.20 21.38
N ILE A 32 -7.18 0.98 21.16
CA ILE A 32 -6.16 1.10 22.22
C ILE A 32 -6.16 2.50 22.84
N TYR A 33 -6.20 3.55 22.02
CA TYR A 33 -6.20 4.94 22.50
C TYR A 33 -7.40 5.23 23.41
N ALA A 34 -8.57 4.68 23.11
CA ALA A 34 -9.80 4.87 23.90
C ALA A 34 -9.82 4.03 25.19
N MET A 35 -9.13 2.88 25.20
CA MET A 35 -9.10 1.95 26.33
C MET A 35 -8.00 2.23 27.37
N THR A 36 -7.07 3.15 27.08
CA THR A 36 -5.92 3.43 27.94
C THR A 36 -5.96 4.84 28.51
N ASP A 37 -5.61 4.98 29.80
CA ASP A 37 -5.42 6.28 30.45
C ASP A 37 -3.96 6.77 30.38
N ASN A 38 -3.04 5.93 29.91
CA ASN A 38 -1.62 6.28 29.83
C ASN A 38 -1.36 7.22 28.64
N GLU A 39 -0.99 8.47 28.94
CA GLU A 39 -0.70 9.50 27.95
C GLU A 39 0.48 9.17 27.01
N GLU A 40 1.47 8.40 27.47
CA GLU A 40 2.58 7.94 26.62
C GLU A 40 2.09 6.97 25.55
N ILE A 41 1.20 6.04 25.92
CA ILE A 41 0.58 5.09 24.98
C ILE A 41 -0.28 5.85 23.97
N LYS A 42 -1.10 6.80 24.44
CA LYS A 42 -1.91 7.67 23.58
C LYS A 42 -1.04 8.43 22.56
N MET A 43 0.09 8.98 22.99
CA MET A 43 1.04 9.66 22.09
C MET A 43 1.59 8.70 21.04
N LYS A 44 2.03 7.50 21.44
CA LYS A 44 2.53 6.47 20.52
C LYS A 44 1.47 6.05 19.49
N CYS A 45 0.21 5.90 19.92
CA CYS A 45 -0.90 5.61 19.01
C CYS A 45 -1.12 6.74 17.98
N ARG A 46 -1.03 8.02 18.38
CA ARG A 46 -1.13 9.16 17.46
C ARG A 46 -0.03 9.14 16.40
N ILE A 47 1.23 8.90 16.82
CA ILE A 47 2.37 8.79 15.91
C ILE A 47 2.17 7.62 14.95
N GLY A 48 1.80 6.44 15.46
CA GLY A 48 1.54 5.25 14.65
C GLY A 48 0.46 5.47 13.60
N MET A 49 -0.66 6.10 13.96
CA MET A 49 -1.73 6.44 13.01
C MET A 49 -1.27 7.41 11.92
N SER A 50 -0.47 8.42 12.27
CA SER A 50 0.09 9.37 11.31
C SER A 50 0.99 8.68 10.29
N MET A 51 1.88 7.79 10.77
CA MET A 51 2.76 6.99 9.91
C MET A 51 1.96 6.07 8.98
N ALA A 52 0.95 5.37 9.50
CA ALA A 52 0.10 4.49 8.72
C ALA A 52 -0.64 5.23 7.60
N LYS A 53 -1.21 6.41 7.89
CA LYS A 53 -1.87 7.26 6.89
C LYS A 53 -0.89 7.76 5.81
N SER A 54 0.30 8.22 6.23
CA SER A 54 1.34 8.67 5.30
C SER A 54 1.80 7.54 4.36
N MET A 55 1.98 6.32 4.89
CA MET A 55 2.28 5.16 4.05
C MET A 55 1.15 4.81 3.09
N HIS A 56 -0.12 4.86 3.55
CA HIS A 56 -1.27 4.58 2.70
C HIS A 56 -1.33 5.53 1.50
N GLU A 57 -1.16 6.84 1.72
CA GLU A 57 -1.14 7.83 0.65
C GLU A 57 0.01 7.61 -0.34
N ARG A 58 1.20 7.23 0.16
CA ARG A 58 2.33 6.87 -0.71
C ARG A 58 2.01 5.64 -1.57
N LEU A 59 1.47 4.58 -0.97
CA LEU A 59 1.08 3.36 -1.70
C LEU A 59 0.00 3.64 -2.74
N LYS A 60 -0.98 4.49 -2.42
CA LYS A 60 -2.02 4.93 -3.37
C LYS A 60 -1.42 5.66 -4.57
N LYS A 61 -0.43 6.54 -4.34
CA LYS A 61 0.33 7.19 -5.42
C LYS A 61 1.11 6.18 -6.27
N TYR A 62 1.79 5.22 -5.65
CA TYR A 62 2.50 4.15 -6.39
C TYR A 62 1.56 3.32 -7.25
N ARG A 63 0.38 2.96 -6.73
CA ARG A 63 -0.64 2.23 -7.49
C ARG A 63 -1.07 3.00 -8.73
N LYS A 64 -1.42 4.28 -8.58
CA LYS A 64 -1.78 5.15 -9.73
C LYS A 64 -0.67 5.24 -10.78
N ILE A 65 0.59 5.34 -10.36
CA ILE A 65 1.74 5.38 -11.28
C ILE A 65 1.90 4.04 -12.01
N MET A 66 1.72 2.90 -11.30
CA MET A 66 1.77 1.59 -11.94
C MET A 66 0.62 1.40 -12.93
N ASP A 67 -0.60 1.75 -12.54
CA ASP A 67 -1.78 1.65 -13.41
C ASP A 67 -1.58 2.51 -14.67
N GLY A 68 -1.08 3.74 -14.54
CA GLY A 68 -0.76 4.60 -15.68
C GLY A 68 0.36 4.05 -16.58
N ARG A 69 1.38 3.40 -16.01
CA ARG A 69 2.44 2.73 -16.78
C ARG A 69 1.94 1.48 -17.51
N ILE A 70 1.00 0.75 -16.92
CA ILE A 70 0.35 -0.40 -17.54
C ILE A 70 -0.49 0.07 -18.74
N VAL A 71 -1.28 1.13 -18.56
CA VAL A 71 -2.07 1.74 -19.65
C VAL A 71 -1.16 2.22 -20.80
N ALA A 72 -0.11 2.98 -20.49
CA ALA A 72 0.82 3.46 -21.51
C ALA A 72 1.55 2.33 -22.26
N LYS A 73 1.83 1.20 -21.58
CA LYS A 73 2.42 0.02 -22.21
C LYS A 73 1.43 -0.67 -23.15
N ILE A 74 0.18 -0.82 -22.74
CA ILE A 74 -0.89 -1.39 -23.56
C ILE A 74 -1.14 -0.52 -24.80
N GLU A 75 -1.24 0.80 -24.65
CA GLU A 75 -1.39 1.73 -25.78
C GLU A 75 -0.20 1.66 -26.74
N GLY A 76 1.03 1.60 -26.22
CA GLY A 76 2.23 1.42 -27.05
C GLY A 76 2.24 0.09 -27.81
N ASP A 77 1.81 -0.99 -27.17
CA ASP A 77 1.71 -2.32 -27.78
C ASP A 77 0.60 -2.36 -28.86
N ILE A 78 -0.55 -1.70 -28.65
CA ILE A 78 -1.63 -1.58 -29.65
C ILE A 78 -1.18 -0.79 -30.89
N VAL A 79 -0.55 0.37 -30.72
CA VAL A 79 -0.04 1.18 -31.84
C VAL A 79 1.01 0.41 -32.66
N THR A 80 1.81 -0.43 -32.00
CA THR A 80 2.82 -1.26 -32.66
C THR A 80 2.18 -2.39 -33.48
N LEU A 81 1.03 -2.92 -33.04
CA LEU A 81 0.27 -3.94 -33.76
C LEU A 81 -0.47 -3.37 -34.96
N GLU A 82 -1.08 -2.18 -34.85
CA GLU A 82 -1.76 -1.51 -35.96
C GLU A 82 -0.78 -1.18 -37.11
N LYS A 83 0.45 -0.77 -36.80
CA LYS A 83 1.50 -0.52 -37.82
C LYS A 83 2.00 -1.78 -38.52
N LYS A 84 1.82 -2.97 -37.94
CA LYS A 84 2.17 -4.25 -38.58
C LYS A 84 1.06 -4.81 -39.47
N HIS A 85 -0.14 -4.24 -39.44
CA HIS A 85 -1.33 -4.75 -40.13
C HIS A 85 -1.77 -3.88 -41.31
N ILE A 86 -0.97 -2.91 -41.74
CA ILE A 86 -1.14 -2.20 -43.02
C ILE A 86 -0.25 -2.92 -44.04
N PRO A 87 -0.80 -3.81 -44.89
CA PRO A 87 -0.08 -4.26 -46.07
C PRO A 87 0.02 -3.07 -47.06
N GLU A 88 1.22 -2.86 -47.60
CA GLU A 88 1.46 -1.94 -48.73
C GLU A 88 0.65 -2.32 -49.97
#